data_AF-A0A916UBA5-F1
#
_entry.id   AF-A0A916UBA5-F1
#
_cell.length_a   1.000
_cell.length_b   1.000
_cell.length_c   1.000
_cell.angle_alpha   90.00
_cell.angle_beta   90.00
_cell.angle_gamma   90.00
#
_symmetry.space_group_name_H-M   'P 1'
#
loop_
_entity.id
_entity.type
_entity.pdbx_description
1 polymer ?
#
loop_
_entity_poly.entity_id
_entity_poly.type
_entity_poly.pdbx_seq_one_letter_code
_entity_poly.pdbx_strand_id
1 'polypeptide(L)'
;MRIARGLCLFYWKLVVASLLFSLFLAGLGSGSVPFFIGTGFAFIFLTPVFHYLSYEVNSPGEYYFFYNLGLSRLVLWVSTLIMSILVGLSIMFL
;
A
#
# COMPACT_ATOMS: atom_id res chain seq x y z
N MET A 1 -19.58 6.23 -8.95
CA MET A 1 -18.42 5.53 -9.56
C MET A 1 -17.12 6.34 -9.63
N ARG A 2 -17.13 7.68 -9.52
CA ARG A 2 -15.90 8.50 -9.63
C ARG A 2 -14.89 8.26 -8.49
N ILE A 3 -15.36 8.22 -7.24
CA ILE A 3 -14.53 7.98 -6.05
C ILE A 3 -13.85 6.59 -6.09
N ALA A 4 -14.63 5.54 -6.37
CA ALA A 4 -14.11 4.17 -6.44
C ALA A 4 -13.03 4.01 -7.53
N ARG A 5 -13.20 4.66 -8.69
CA ARG A 5 -12.17 4.68 -9.75
C ARG A 5 -10.93 5.45 -9.31
N GLY A 6 -11.09 6.58 -8.61
CA GLY A 6 -9.99 7.33 -8.03
C GLY A 6 -9.16 6.49 -7.05
N LEU A 7 -9.82 5.77 -6.14
CA LEU A 7 -9.16 4.85 -5.22
C LEU A 7 -8.47 3.70 -5.96
N CYS A 8 -9.10 3.12 -6.98
CA CYS A 8 -8.49 2.05 -7.78
C CYS A 8 -7.18 2.51 -8.45
N LEU A 9 -7.18 3.69 -9.07
CA LEU A 9 -5.97 4.28 -9.66
C LEU A 9 -4.89 4.55 -8.61
N PHE A 10 -5.30 5.07 -7.45
CA PHE A 10 -4.41 5.33 -6.33
C PHE A 10 -3.72 4.05 -5.84
N TYR A 11 -4.49 2.98 -5.64
CA TYR A 11 -3.99 1.71 -5.12
C TYR A 11 -3.23 0.88 -6.14
N TRP A 12 -3.53 0.97 -7.43
CA TRP A 12 -2.83 0.19 -8.46
C TRP A 12 -1.32 0.42 -8.42
N LYS A 13 -0.88 1.68 -8.37
CA LYS A 13 0.55 2.04 -8.29
C LYS A 13 1.17 1.59 -6.98
N LEU A 14 0.43 1.75 -5.88
CA LEU A 14 0.93 1.57 -4.52
C LEU A 14 1.03 0.09 -4.13
N VAL A 15 0.00 -0.70 -4.41
CA VAL A 15 -0.06 -2.14 -4.09
C VAL A 15 0.95 -2.93 -4.88
N VAL A 16 1.15 -2.61 -6.16
CA VAL A 16 2.15 -3.32 -6.99
C VAL A 16 3.56 -3.11 -6.43
N ALA A 17 3.92 -1.86 -6.10
CA ALA A 17 5.22 -1.57 -5.50
C ALA A 17 5.39 -2.26 -4.14
N SER A 18 4.42 -2.13 -3.23
CA SER A 18 4.54 -2.70 -1.90
C SER A 18 4.56 -4.23 -1.93
N LEU A 19 3.76 -4.88 -2.77
CA LEU A 19 3.72 -6.34 -2.88
C LEU A 19 5.04 -6.90 -3.43
N LEU A 20 5.58 -6.31 -4.50
CA LEU A 20 6.84 -6.77 -5.11
C LEU A 20 8.00 -6.71 -4.11
N PHE A 21 8.14 -5.59 -3.39
CA PHE A 21 9.19 -5.45 -2.38
C PHE A 21 8.96 -6.35 -1.16
N SER A 22 7.70 -6.60 -0.79
CA SER A 22 7.37 -7.49 0.33
C SER A 22 7.71 -8.94 0.01
N LEU A 23 7.39 -9.41 -1.20
CA LEU A 23 7.79 -10.74 -1.69
C LEU A 23 9.31 -10.88 -1.77
N PHE A 24 9.99 -9.84 -2.26
CA PHE A 24 11.46 -9.82 -2.31
C PHE A 24 12.08 -9.93 -0.91
N LEU A 25 11.62 -9.13 0.06
CA LEU A 25 12.10 -9.19 1.44
C LEU A 25 11.80 -10.54 2.11
N ALA A 26 10.61 -11.10 1.89
CA ALA A 26 10.26 -12.42 2.41
C ALA A 26 11.14 -13.53 1.81
N GLY A 27 11.50 -13.42 0.53
CA GLY A 27 12.44 -14.31 -0.13
C GLY A 27 13.85 -14.23 0.45
N LEU A 28 14.34 -13.04 0.79
CA LEU A 28 15.64 -12.87 1.47
C LEU A 28 15.64 -13.45 2.89
N GLY A 29 14.50 -13.40 3.58
CA GLY A 29 14.32 -13.94 4.93
C GLY A 29 13.92 -15.41 5.00
N SER A 30 13.88 -16.12 3.86
CA SER A 30 13.41 -17.51 3.81
C SER A 30 14.33 -18.42 4.63
N GLY A 31 13.86 -18.86 5.79
CA GLY A 31 14.62 -19.68 6.74
C GLY A 31 14.39 -19.28 8.20
N SER A 32 14.06 -18.00 8.46
CA SER A 32 13.80 -17.49 9.82
C SER A 32 12.31 -17.35 10.12
N VAL A 33 11.50 -16.99 9.11
CA VAL A 33 10.05 -16.74 9.24
C VAL A 33 9.33 -17.43 8.07
N PRO A 34 8.12 -17.99 8.27
CA PRO A 34 7.31 -18.51 7.17
C PRO A 34 7.08 -17.44 6.10
N PHE A 35 7.18 -17.84 4.83
CA PHE A 35 7.17 -16.91 3.69
C PHE A 35 5.94 -15.98 3.67
N PHE A 36 4.75 -16.53 3.86
CA PHE A 36 3.49 -15.78 3.86
C PHE A 36 3.39 -14.82 5.05
N ILE A 37 3.83 -15.23 6.24
CA ILE A 37 3.89 -14.37 7.43
C ILE A 37 4.85 -13.20 7.18
N GLY A 38 6.05 -13.48 6.68
CA GLY A 38 7.05 -12.46 6.34
C GLY A 38 6.55 -11.48 5.27
N THR A 39 5.90 -11.99 4.23
CA THR A 39 5.34 -11.17 3.15
C THR A 39 4.23 -10.27 3.66
N GLY A 40 3.27 -10.82 4.40
CA GLY A 40 2.17 -10.04 4.96
C GLY A 40 2.66 -8.97 5.92
N PHE A 41 3.65 -9.31 6.77
CA PHE A 41 4.25 -8.35 7.70
C PHE A 41 4.95 -7.21 6.95
N ALA A 42 5.81 -7.55 5.98
CA ALA A 42 6.48 -6.56 5.15
C ALA A 42 5.47 -5.67 4.40
N PHE A 43 4.37 -6.24 3.91
CA PHE A 43 3.34 -5.49 3.19
C PHE A 43 2.67 -4.43 4.06
N ILE A 44 2.36 -4.75 5.33
CA ILE A 44 1.73 -3.80 6.27
C ILE A 44 2.56 -2.54 6.44
N PHE A 45 3.90 -2.67 6.52
CA PHE A 45 4.82 -1.56 6.74
C PHE A 45 5.25 -0.87 5.44
N LEU A 46 5.52 -1.63 4.38
CA LEU A 46 5.97 -1.07 3.11
C LEU A 46 4.87 -0.27 2.40
N THR A 47 3.61 -0.65 2.58
CA THR A 47 2.49 0.05 1.92
C THR A 47 2.39 1.53 2.35
N PRO A 48 2.40 1.89 3.65
CA PRO A 48 2.56 3.28 4.11
C PRO A 48 3.85 3.97 3.65
N VAL A 49 4.98 3.25 3.60
CA VAL A 49 6.25 3.81 3.11
C VAL A 49 6.16 4.18 1.64
N PHE A 50 5.60 3.31 0.80
CA PHE A 50 5.38 3.59 -0.62
C PHE A 50 4.32 4.66 -0.85
N HIS A 51 3.32 4.78 0.03
CA HIS A 51 2.42 5.95 0.04
C HIS A 51 3.23 7.22 0.17
N TYR A 52 4.02 7.31 1.24
CA TYR A 52 4.83 8.48 1.54
C TYR A 52 5.77 8.81 0.37
N LEU A 53 6.55 7.83 -0.10
CA LEU A 53 7.49 8.04 -1.20
C LEU A 53 6.79 8.47 -2.50
N SER A 54 5.65 7.86 -2.83
CA SER A 54 4.95 8.15 -4.09
C SER A 54 4.25 9.50 -4.07
N TYR A 55 3.52 9.79 -3.00
CA TYR A 55 2.58 10.91 -2.97
C TYR A 55 3.05 12.09 -2.13
N GLU A 56 3.95 11.91 -1.17
CA GLU A 56 4.50 13.03 -0.38
C GLU A 56 5.81 13.55 -0.96
N VAL A 57 6.66 12.64 -1.48
CA VAL A 57 8.00 12.98 -1.97
C VAL A 57 8.02 13.16 -3.49
N ASN A 58 7.64 12.12 -4.24
CA ASN A 58 7.80 12.12 -5.69
C ASN A 58 6.76 12.98 -6.41
N SER A 59 5.49 12.87 -6.01
CA SER A 59 4.37 13.52 -6.70
C SER A 59 3.36 14.19 -5.75
N PRO A 60 3.75 15.19 -4.94
CA PRO A 60 2.82 15.90 -4.04
C PRO A 60 1.63 16.54 -4.76
N GLY A 61 1.81 16.88 -6.05
CA GLY A 61 0.74 17.44 -6.88
C GLY A 61 -0.44 16.48 -7.12
N GLU A 62 -0.23 15.16 -7.03
CA GLU A 62 -1.28 14.17 -7.26
C GLU A 62 -2.39 14.24 -6.17
N TYR A 63 -2.09 14.74 -4.96
CA TYR A 63 -3.12 14.95 -3.94
C TYR A 63 -4.21 15.94 -4.38
N TYR A 64 -3.87 16.96 -5.17
CA TYR A 64 -4.87 17.91 -5.68
C TYR A 64 -5.84 17.24 -6.66
N PHE A 65 -5.34 16.30 -7.48
CA PHE A 65 -6.19 15.51 -8.37
C PHE A 65 -7.20 14.66 -7.57
N PHE A 66 -6.75 13.96 -6.53
CA PHE A 66 -7.65 13.16 -5.69
C PHE A 66 -8.58 14.03 -4.84
N TYR A 67 -8.13 15.20 -4.40
CA TYR A 67 -8.97 16.15 -3.69
C TYR A 67 -10.15 16.62 -4.55
N ASN A 68 -9.92 16.90 -5.84
CA ASN A 68 -11.00 17.23 -6.79
C ASN A 68 -12.01 16.09 -7.01
N LEU A 69 -11.64 14.85 -6.67
CA LEU A 69 -12.54 13.69 -6.68
C LEU A 69 -13.24 13.47 -5.33
N GLY A 70 -13.02 14.34 -4.34
CA GLY A 70 -13.59 14.24 -2.98
C GLY A 70 -12.76 13.41 -2.01
N LEU A 71 -11.53 13.04 -2.36
CA LEU A 71 -10.63 12.25 -1.52
C LEU A 71 -9.56 13.16 -0.91
N SER A 72 -9.72 13.48 0.37
CA SER A 72 -8.72 14.27 1.10
C SER A 72 -7.46 13.44 1.39
N ARG A 73 -6.33 14.15 1.60
CA ARG A 73 -5.05 13.52 2.00
C ARG A 73 -5.21 12.62 3.23
N LEU A 74 -5.97 13.07 4.24
CA LEU A 74 -6.25 12.28 5.44
C LEU A 74 -7.03 11.00 5.12
N VAL A 75 -8.06 11.09 4.26
CA VAL A 75 -8.83 9.92 3.83
C VAL A 75 -7.95 8.91 3.10
N LEU A 76 -7.05 9.38 2.23
CA LEU A 76 -6.11 8.50 1.53
C LEU A 76 -5.16 7.79 2.51
N TRP A 77 -4.60 8.50 3.47
CA TRP A 77 -3.73 7.93 4.51
C TRP A 77 -4.44 6.90 5.38
N VAL A 78 -5.61 7.24 5.91
CA VAL A 78 -6.42 6.32 6.73
C VAL A 78 -6.79 5.08 5.92
N SER A 79 -7.24 5.27 4.67
CA SER A 79 -7.57 4.14 3.79
C SER A 79 -6.34 3.25 3.55
N THR A 80 -5.15 3.84 3.38
CA THR A 80 -3.91 3.10 3.13
C THR A 80 -3.54 2.24 4.32
N LEU A 81 -3.66 2.76 5.55
CA LEU A 81 -3.41 2.01 6.78
C LEU A 81 -4.40 0.84 6.93
N ILE A 82 -5.69 1.10 6.67
CA ILE A 82 -6.72 0.05 6.74
C ILE A 82 -6.43 -1.03 5.69
N MET A 83 -6.19 -0.65 4.44
CA MET A 83 -5.92 -1.58 3.35
C MET A 83 -4.61 -2.37 3.56
N SER A 84 -3.56 -1.74 4.07
CA SER A 84 -2.29 -2.42 4.35
C SER A 84 -2.47 -3.51 5.40
N ILE A 85 -3.21 -3.22 6.47
CA ILE A 85 -3.54 -4.19 7.52
C ILE A 85 -4.41 -5.32 6.98
N LEU A 86 -5.52 -5.01 6.31
CA LEU A 86 -6.45 -6.03 5.82
C LEU A 86 -5.78 -6.98 4.82
N VAL A 87 -5.09 -6.43 3.82
CA VAL A 87 -4.42 -7.25 2.80
C VAL A 87 -3.21 -7.97 3.40
N GLY A 88 -2.42 -7.29 4.23
CA GLY A 88 -1.27 -7.88 4.90
C GLY A 88 -1.66 -9.07 5.79
N LEU A 89 -2.69 -8.93 6.62
CA LEU A 89 -3.24 -10.03 7.40
C LEU A 89 -3.77 -11.15 6.51
N SER A 90 -4.49 -10.82 5.43
CA SER A 90 -4.99 -11.83 4.48
C SER A 90 -3.85 -12.65 3.86
N ILE A 91 -2.72 -12.02 3.55
CA ILE A 91 -1.52 -12.71 3.05
C ILE A 91 -0.91 -13.62 4.14
N MET A 92 -0.89 -13.20 5.41
CA MET A 92 -0.34 -14.02 6.50
C MET A 92 -1.11 -15.31 6.73
N PHE A 93 -2.41 -15.33 6.43
CA PHE A 93 -3.30 -16.49 6.59
C PHE A 93 -3.48 -17.32 5.32
N LEU A 94 -2.77 -16.98 4.23
CA LEU A 94 -2.72 -17.77 3.00
C LEU A 94 -1.80 -18.98 3.17
#